data_AF-A0A2E9JX16-F1
#
_entry.id   AF-A0A2E9JX16-F1
#
_cell.length_a   1.000
_cell.length_b   1.000
_cell.length_c   1.000
_cell.angle_alpha   90.00
_cell.angle_beta   90.00
_cell.angle_gamma   90.00
#
_symmetry.space_group_name_H-M   'P 1'
#
loop_
_entity.id
_entity.type
_entity.pdbx_description
1 polymer ?
#
loop_
_entity_poly.entity_id
_entity_poly.type
_entity_poly.pdbx_seq_one_letter_code
_entity_poly.pdbx_strand_id
1 'polypeptide(L)'
;MCDTDRLSSDPASGGADQWLEVCRVNGIDPQEVRLIYARYAAYRGFNEAKTGSSIPLAQWFSFYRLEKGSAGLQVEVPAEGCSADGDAVNDACLQRPAAFLEALKAYDGSSRRQS
;
A
#
# COMPACT_ATOMS: atom_id res chain seq x y z
N MET A 1 -8.29 -16.43 48.08
CA MET A 1 -8.39 -17.29 46.90
C MET A 1 -9.83 -17.18 46.42
N CYS A 2 -10.18 -16.62 45.27
CA CYS A 2 -9.49 -16.64 43.98
C CYS A 2 -9.25 -15.24 43.42
N ASP A 3 -7.99 -15.00 43.06
CA ASP A 3 -7.58 -14.07 42.01
C ASP A 3 -8.21 -14.53 40.69
N THR A 4 -8.71 -13.60 39.88
CA THR A 4 -8.95 -13.87 38.46
C THR A 4 -8.38 -12.72 37.69
N ASP A 5 -7.10 -12.90 37.39
CA ASP A 5 -6.37 -12.48 36.21
C ASP A 5 -7.06 -11.46 35.32
N ARG A 6 -6.59 -10.23 35.53
CA ARG A 6 -6.37 -9.19 34.54
C ARG A 6 -5.83 -9.80 33.25
N LEU A 7 -6.71 -10.13 32.30
CA LEU A 7 -6.32 -10.44 30.93
C LEU A 7 -5.60 -9.23 30.34
N SER A 8 -4.27 -9.31 30.39
CA SER A 8 -3.33 -8.48 29.66
C SER A 8 -3.78 -8.41 28.21
N SER A 9 -4.24 -7.23 27.80
CA SER A 9 -4.22 -6.85 26.39
C SER A 9 -2.76 -6.84 25.96
N ASP A 10 -2.35 -7.87 25.22
CA ASP A 10 -1.02 -7.98 24.63
C ASP A 10 -0.75 -6.75 23.75
N PRO A 11 0.22 -5.87 24.08
CA PRO A 11 0.52 -4.70 23.27
C PRO A 11 1.33 -5.02 22.00
N ALA A 12 1.65 -6.31 21.77
CA ALA A 12 2.54 -6.75 20.69
C ALA A 12 1.88 -6.79 19.29
N SER A 13 0.54 -6.89 19.20
CA SER A 13 -0.16 -6.95 17.90
C SER A 13 -0.43 -5.58 17.26
N GLY A 14 -0.22 -4.48 18.00
CA GLY A 14 -0.65 -3.14 17.59
C GLY A 14 -0.01 -2.62 16.30
N GLY A 15 1.11 -3.19 15.85
CA GLY A 15 1.80 -2.79 14.61
C GLY A 15 1.40 -3.58 13.36
N ALA A 16 1.16 -4.89 13.48
CA ALA A 16 0.83 -5.75 12.34
C ALA A 16 -0.59 -5.50 11.80
N ASP A 17 -1.50 -5.09 12.68
CA ASP A 17 -2.89 -4.79 12.34
C ASP A 17 -3.14 -3.30 12.05
N GLN A 18 -2.16 -2.42 12.33
CA GLN A 18 -2.33 -0.97 12.19
C GLN A 18 -2.69 -0.57 10.76
N TRP A 19 -2.04 -1.15 9.76
CA TRP A 19 -2.31 -0.82 8.36
C TRP A 19 -3.69 -1.34 7.89
N LEU A 20 -4.16 -2.48 8.43
CA LEU A 20 -5.51 -2.98 8.16
C LEU A 20 -6.57 -2.05 8.75
N GLU A 21 -6.32 -1.50 9.94
CA GLU A 21 -7.21 -0.52 10.55
C GLU A 21 -7.25 0.78 9.75
N VAL A 22 -6.09 1.29 9.29
CA VAL A 22 -6.05 2.44 8.38
C VAL A 22 -6.86 2.16 7.12
N CYS A 23 -6.72 0.96 6.53
CA CYS A 23 -7.51 0.56 5.37
C CYS A 23 -9.02 0.56 5.66
N ARG A 24 -9.43 -0.06 6.77
CA ARG A 24 -10.83 -0.18 7.16
C ARG A 24 -11.47 1.18 7.40
N VAL A 25 -10.83 2.06 8.17
CA VAL A 25 -11.35 3.40 8.51
C VAL A 25 -11.46 4.30 7.27
N ASN A 26 -10.55 4.15 6.31
CA ASN A 26 -10.50 4.98 5.12
C ASN A 26 -11.16 4.32 3.89
N GLY A 27 -11.80 3.15 4.05
CA GLY A 27 -12.42 2.40 2.96
C GLY A 27 -11.45 2.09 1.81
N ILE A 28 -10.20 1.77 2.14
CA ILE A 28 -9.15 1.35 1.21
C ILE A 28 -9.13 -0.17 1.16
N ASP A 29 -9.06 -0.76 -0.03
CA ASP A 29 -8.87 -2.20 -0.19
C ASP A 29 -7.44 -2.61 0.26
N PRO A 30 -7.28 -3.47 1.28
CA PRO A 30 -5.98 -3.99 1.70
C PRO A 30 -5.18 -4.65 0.56
N GLN A 31 -5.85 -5.22 -0.46
CA GLN A 31 -5.17 -5.80 -1.61
C GLN A 31 -4.54 -4.74 -2.52
N GLU A 32 -5.15 -3.56 -2.65
CA GLU A 32 -4.55 -2.43 -3.38
C GLU A 32 -3.24 -1.99 -2.71
N VAL A 33 -3.22 -1.91 -1.37
CA VAL A 33 -2.01 -1.58 -0.59
C VAL A 33 -0.91 -2.60 -0.82
N ARG A 34 -1.22 -3.91 -0.74
CA ARG A 34 -0.26 -4.99 -0.99
C ARG A 34 0.29 -4.94 -2.42
N LEU A 35 -0.59 -4.75 -3.40
CA LEU A 35 -0.22 -4.67 -4.82
C LEU A 35 0.73 -3.51 -5.09
N ILE A 36 0.40 -2.30 -4.61
CA ILE A 36 1.23 -1.11 -4.82
C ILE A 36 2.54 -1.21 -4.04
N TYR A 37 2.53 -1.77 -2.82
CA TYR A 37 3.77 -2.02 -2.09
C TYR A 37 4.68 -3.02 -2.81
N ALA A 38 4.14 -4.09 -3.41
CA ALA A 38 4.94 -5.04 -4.18
C ALA A 38 5.66 -4.37 -5.36
N ARG A 39 5.01 -3.40 -6.03
CA ARG A 39 5.64 -2.57 -7.07
C ARG A 39 6.78 -1.72 -6.51
N TYR A 40 6.60 -1.12 -5.33
CA TYR A 40 7.67 -0.39 -4.65
C TYR A 40 8.84 -1.31 -4.28
N ALA A 41 8.58 -2.48 -3.70
CA ALA A 41 9.60 -3.44 -3.30
C ALA A 41 10.43 -3.90 -4.51
N ALA A 42 9.79 -4.18 -5.64
CA ALA A 42 10.47 -4.53 -6.89
C ALA A 42 11.31 -3.36 -7.43
N TYR A 43 10.76 -2.14 -7.47
CA TYR A 43 11.49 -0.93 -7.85
C TYR A 43 12.74 -0.73 -6.97
N ARG A 44 12.56 -0.86 -5.66
CA ARG A 44 13.62 -0.65 -4.67
C ARG A 44 14.75 -1.66 -4.85
N GLY A 45 14.42 -2.95 -4.89
CA GLY A 45 15.41 -4.01 -5.07
C GLY A 45 16.19 -3.85 -6.38
N PHE A 46 15.51 -3.50 -7.48
CA PHE A 46 16.16 -3.24 -8.76
C PHE A 46 17.12 -2.04 -8.71
N ASN A 47 16.68 -0.91 -8.13
CA ASN A 47 17.50 0.30 -8.08
C ASN A 47 18.67 0.18 -7.09
N GLU A 48 18.48 -0.47 -5.95
CA GLU A 48 19.55 -0.76 -5.00
C GLU A 48 20.61 -1.66 -5.65
N ALA A 49 20.19 -2.72 -6.38
CA ALA A 49 21.11 -3.58 -7.11
C ALA A 49 21.87 -2.85 -8.24
N LYS A 50 21.22 -1.91 -8.94
CA LYS A 50 21.79 -1.22 -10.11
C LYS A 50 22.66 0.00 -9.74
N THR A 51 22.26 0.76 -8.72
CA THR A 51 22.83 2.08 -8.41
C THR A 51 23.39 2.19 -7.00
N GLY A 52 23.18 1.17 -6.15
CA GLY A 52 23.51 1.23 -4.73
C GLY A 52 22.58 2.12 -3.90
N SER A 53 21.52 2.66 -4.49
CA SER A 53 20.58 3.55 -3.80
C SER A 53 19.14 3.38 -4.32
N SER A 54 18.16 3.81 -3.52
CA SER A 54 16.77 3.90 -3.94
C SER A 54 16.08 5.04 -3.19
N ILE A 55 15.07 5.64 -3.83
CA ILE A 55 14.31 6.73 -3.22
C ILE A 55 13.35 6.22 -2.13
N PRO A 56 13.03 7.05 -1.12
CA PRO A 56 12.07 6.68 -0.08
C PRO A 56 10.67 6.41 -0.62
N LEU A 57 9.93 5.52 0.06
CA LEU A 57 8.55 5.13 -0.29
C LEU A 57 7.62 6.31 -0.59
N ALA A 58 7.66 7.38 0.23
CA ALA A 58 6.80 8.56 0.03
C ALA A 58 7.12 9.31 -1.28
N GLN A 59 8.40 9.40 -1.63
CA GLN A 59 8.82 10.04 -2.88
C GLN A 59 8.45 9.18 -4.09
N TRP A 60 8.71 7.86 -4.00
CA TRP A 60 8.29 6.91 -5.02
C TRP A 60 6.77 6.93 -5.25
N PHE A 61 5.98 6.95 -4.17
CA PHE A 61 4.52 7.00 -4.25
C PHE A 61 4.01 8.29 -4.91
N SER A 62 4.71 9.42 -4.70
CA SER A 62 4.37 10.68 -5.35
C SER A 62 4.53 10.58 -6.88
N PHE A 63 5.62 9.97 -7.36
CA PHE A 63 5.82 9.71 -8.79
C PHE A 63 4.79 8.71 -9.33
N TYR A 64 4.56 7.61 -8.62
CA TYR A 64 3.57 6.60 -9.01
C TYR A 64 2.18 7.21 -9.24
N ARG A 65 1.75 8.13 -8.37
CA ARG A 65 0.47 8.83 -8.52
C ARG A 65 0.41 9.74 -9.74
N LEU A 66 1.51 10.45 -10.03
CA LEU A 66 1.59 11.29 -11.22
C LEU A 66 1.49 10.45 -12.50
N GLU A 67 2.17 9.31 -12.54
CA GLU A 67 2.11 8.37 -13.67
C GLU A 67 0.72 7.76 -13.83
N LYS A 68 0.12 7.26 -12.74
CA LYS A 68 -1.22 6.65 -12.77
C LYS A 68 -2.30 7.68 -13.15
N GLY A 69 -2.24 8.89 -12.61
CA GLY A 69 -3.16 9.98 -12.96
C GLY A 69 -3.01 10.44 -14.41
N SER A 70 -1.79 10.44 -14.96
CA SER A 70 -1.54 10.76 -16.36
C SER A 70 -2.04 9.66 -17.30
N ALA A 71 -1.90 8.39 -16.92
CA ALA A 71 -2.43 7.26 -17.68
C ALA A 71 -3.96 7.31 -17.78
N GLY A 72 -4.66 7.66 -16.69
CA GLY A 72 -6.12 7.83 -16.69
C GLY A 72 -6.62 8.98 -17.59
N LEU A 73 -5.79 10.01 -17.83
CA LEU A 73 -6.11 11.11 -18.77
C LEU A 73 -5.87 10.73 -20.25
N GLN A 74 -5.14 9.66 -20.55
CA GLN A 74 -4.84 9.26 -21.93
C GLN A 74 -5.75 8.16 -22.49
N VAL A 75 -6.66 7.60 -21.67
CA VAL A 75 -7.63 6.58 -22.09
C VAL A 75 -8.97 7.24 -22.46
N GLU A 76 -8.95 8.11 -23.47
CA GLU A 76 -10.14 8.47 -24.28
C GLU A 76 -9.96 8.00 -25.74
N VAL A 77 -9.30 6.85 -25.94
CA VAL A 77 -9.35 6.14 -27.22
C VAL A 77 -9.83 4.72 -26.90
N PRO A 78 -11.07 4.34 -27.29
CA PRO A 78 -11.55 2.99 -27.05
C PRO A 78 -10.80 2.04 -27.98
N ALA A 79 -9.78 1.37 -27.47
CA ALA A 79 -9.21 0.20 -28.13
C ALA A 79 -10.16 -0.97 -27.87
N GLU A 80 -10.97 -1.32 -28.87
CA GLU A 80 -11.68 -2.59 -28.93
C GLU A 80 -10.67 -3.73 -28.78
N GLY A 81 -10.87 -4.61 -27.79
CA GLY A 81 -10.22 -5.92 -27.75
C GLY A 81 -9.20 -6.14 -26.62
N CYS A 82 -9.67 -6.14 -25.37
CA CYS A 82 -9.35 -7.18 -24.40
C CYS A 82 -10.33 -7.04 -23.23
N SER A 83 -11.16 -8.06 -23.02
CA SER A 83 -11.92 -8.20 -21.77
C SER A 83 -10.92 -8.36 -20.63
N ALA A 84 -10.63 -7.26 -19.95
CA ALA A 84 -9.97 -7.23 -18.67
C ALA A 84 -11.03 -6.85 -17.62
N ASP A 85 -11.92 -7.79 -17.30
CA ASP A 85 -12.78 -7.74 -16.11
C ASP A 85 -11.96 -7.87 -14.80
N GLY A 86 -10.84 -7.15 -14.71
CA GLY A 86 -9.90 -7.22 -13.59
C GLY A 86 -9.62 -5.88 -12.92
N ASP A 87 -10.13 -4.77 -13.46
CA ASP A 87 -9.95 -3.43 -12.90
C ASP A 87 -11.27 -2.99 -12.26
N ALA A 88 -11.70 -3.73 -11.23
CA ALA A 88 -12.55 -3.10 -10.23
C ALA A 88 -11.74 -1.91 -9.71
N VAL A 89 -12.16 -0.72 -10.10
CA VAL A 89 -11.40 0.55 -10.09
C VAL A 89 -10.86 0.86 -8.69
N ASN A 90 -9.74 0.24 -8.34
CA ASN A 90 -9.02 0.43 -7.09
C ASN A 90 -8.13 1.67 -7.30
N ASP A 91 -8.77 2.83 -7.10
CA ASP A 91 -8.20 4.16 -7.23
C ASP A 91 -8.04 4.87 -5.89
N ALA A 92 -8.02 4.13 -4.77
CA ALA A 92 -7.88 4.74 -3.46
C ALA A 92 -6.54 5.49 -3.34
N CYS A 93 -5.48 5.02 -4.03
CA CYS A 93 -4.21 5.75 -4.13
C CYS A 93 -4.31 7.12 -4.83
N LEU A 94 -5.32 7.33 -5.69
CA LEU A 94 -5.60 8.61 -6.36
C LEU A 94 -6.59 9.46 -5.57
N GLN A 95 -7.68 8.85 -5.09
CA GLN A 95 -8.78 9.51 -4.40
C GLN A 95 -8.44 9.92 -2.96
N ARG A 96 -7.66 9.10 -2.24
CA ARG A 96 -7.33 9.26 -0.81
C ARG A 96 -5.83 9.11 -0.57
N PRO A 97 -4.99 9.93 -1.22
CA PRO A 97 -3.56 9.66 -1.30
C PRO A 97 -2.81 9.76 0.02
N ALA A 98 -3.26 10.63 0.93
CA ALA A 98 -2.66 10.76 2.26
C ALA A 98 -2.91 9.49 3.09
N ALA A 99 -4.17 9.08 3.22
CA ALA A 99 -4.55 7.86 3.93
C ALA A 99 -3.92 6.60 3.29
N PHE A 100 -3.82 6.57 1.96
CA PHE A 100 -3.17 5.46 1.26
C PHE A 100 -1.67 5.41 1.55
N LEU A 101 -0.99 6.56 1.57
CA LEU A 101 0.43 6.62 1.94
C LEU A 101 0.66 6.21 3.41
N GLU A 102 -0.26 6.55 4.30
CA GLU A 102 -0.22 6.08 5.70
C GLU A 102 -0.34 4.57 5.78
N ALA A 103 -1.30 3.97 5.06
CA ALA A 103 -1.44 2.52 4.99
C ALA A 103 -0.18 1.84 4.44
N LEU A 104 0.42 2.39 3.37
CA LEU A 104 1.67 1.90 2.79
C LEU A 104 2.85 1.96 3.78
N LYS A 105 3.00 3.06 4.53
CA LYS A 105 4.08 3.20 5.53
C LYS A 105 3.91 2.20 6.68
N ALA A 106 2.68 2.03 7.17
CA ALA A 106 2.38 1.06 8.22
C ALA A 106 2.60 -0.39 7.75
N TYR A 107 2.29 -0.67 6.48
CA TYR A 107 2.57 -1.96 5.85
C TYR A 107 4.07 -2.22 5.71
N ASP A 108 4.86 -1.26 5.19
CA ASP A 108 6.34 -1.36 5.09
C ASP A 108 6.99 -1.69 6.43
N GLY A 109 6.58 -0.97 7.50
CA GLY A 109 7.06 -1.23 8.85
C GLY A 109 6.71 -2.63 9.37
N SER A 110 5.57 -3.18 8.95
CA SER A 110 5.14 -4.54 9.32
C SER A 110 5.86 -5.62 8.52
N SER A 111 6.05 -5.43 7.22
CA SER A 111 6.78 -6.37 6.35
C SER A 111 8.23 -6.52 6.78
N ARG A 112 8.90 -5.44 7.17
CA ARG A 112 10.30 -5.47 7.63
C ARG A 112 10.52 -6.16 8.98
N ARG A 113 9.49 -6.24 9.82
CA ARG A 113 9.57 -6.99 11.10
C ARG A 113 9.46 -8.50 10.89
N GLN A 114 8.96 -8.93 9.73
CA GLN A 114 8.73 -10.34 9.40
C GLN A 114 9.83 -10.93 8.50
N SER A 115 10.78 -10.11 8.03
CA SER A 115 11.95 -10.49 7.22
C SER A 115 13.20 -10.54 8.08
#